data_AF-A0A936WDS9-F1
#
_entry.id   AF-A0A936WDS9-F1
#
_cell.length_a   1.000
_cell.length_b   1.000
_cell.length_c   1.000
_cell.angle_alpha   90.00
_cell.angle_beta   90.00
_cell.angle_gamma   90.00
#
_symmetry.space_group_name_H-M   'P 1'
#
loop_
_entity.id
_entity.type
_entity.pdbx_description
1 polymer ?
#
loop_
_entity_poly.entity_id
_entity_poly.type
_entity_poly.pdbx_seq_one_letter_code
_entity_poly.pdbx_strand_id
1 'polypeptide(L)'
;MVCDRCKRAVARVLEAQGLKPKHIDLGEVELIWEPYPDELDALRGALRVQGFELVDDREAVIIARIKAAVVKLVHHDGELKGRVKLGEHLSALLHKEYSGLSALFTQVEGITIEQYFLLQRLERVKELIKYGELTMSEIAHRAGFSSVAHLSTQFKKLTGMTPTAFKGMGGGRLPWTRWAG
;
A
#
# COMPACT_ATOMS: atom_id res chain seq x y z
N MET A 1 -8.23 0.86 0.76
CA MET A 1 -8.10 0.43 2.17
C MET A 1 -6.62 0.16 2.45
N VAL A 2 -6.00 0.83 3.42
CA VAL A 2 -4.51 0.89 3.50
C VAL A 2 -3.96 0.25 4.79
N CYS A 3 -4.79 -0.05 5.79
CA CYS A 3 -4.34 -0.67 7.04
C CYS A 3 -5.45 -1.44 7.77
N ASP A 4 -5.12 -2.16 8.85
CA ASP A 4 -6.06 -2.94 9.66
C ASP A 4 -7.19 -2.12 10.29
N ARG A 5 -6.95 -0.82 10.55
CA ARG A 5 -8.02 0.07 11.00
C ARG A 5 -9.09 0.23 9.92
N CYS A 6 -8.67 0.31 8.65
CA CYS A 6 -9.60 0.38 7.52
C CYS A 6 -10.36 -0.94 7.36
N LYS A 7 -9.71 -2.10 7.56
CA LYS A 7 -10.40 -3.41 7.58
C LYS A 7 -11.51 -3.45 8.63
N ARG A 8 -11.20 -3.03 9.86
CA ARG A 8 -12.19 -2.95 10.95
C ARG A 8 -13.32 -1.96 10.66
N ALA A 9 -13.01 -0.81 10.05
CA ALA A 9 -14.03 0.16 9.68
C ALA A 9 -15.01 -0.43 8.65
N VAL A 10 -14.50 -1.06 7.60
CA VAL A 10 -15.33 -1.72 6.59
C VAL A 10 -16.12 -2.90 7.16
N ALA A 11 -15.51 -3.73 8.02
CA ALA A 11 -16.22 -4.82 8.70
C ALA A 11 -17.45 -4.31 9.48
N ARG A 12 -17.31 -3.21 10.22
CA ARG A 12 -18.44 -2.60 10.96
C ARG A 12 -19.53 -2.07 10.04
N VAL A 13 -19.16 -1.50 8.89
CA VAL A 13 -20.15 -1.04 7.91
C VAL A 13 -20.93 -2.23 7.36
N LEU A 14 -20.24 -3.31 6.97
CA LEU A 14 -20.88 -4.53 6.47
C LEU A 14 -21.83 -5.14 7.49
N GLU A 15 -21.38 -5.30 8.75
CA GLU A 15 -22.22 -5.80 9.85
C GLU A 15 -23.46 -4.93 10.07
N ALA A 16 -23.31 -3.61 10.04
CA ALA A 16 -24.44 -2.68 10.20
C ALA A 16 -25.44 -2.74 9.02
N GLN A 17 -25.01 -3.18 7.85
CA GLN A 17 -25.86 -3.42 6.68
C GLN A 17 -26.37 -4.88 6.62
N GLY A 18 -26.07 -5.71 7.62
CA GLY A 18 -26.48 -7.12 7.64
C GLY A 18 -25.71 -8.02 6.66
N LEU A 19 -24.67 -7.51 6.01
CA LEU A 19 -23.85 -8.25 5.05
C LEU A 19 -22.73 -8.98 5.78
N LYS A 20 -22.62 -10.30 5.55
CA LYS A 20 -21.55 -11.11 6.16
C LYS A 20 -20.37 -11.25 5.20
N PRO A 21 -19.18 -10.75 5.59
CA PRO A 21 -17.97 -11.01 4.84
C PRO A 21 -17.54 -12.47 5.00
N LYS A 22 -17.18 -13.11 3.88
CA LYS A 22 -16.41 -14.35 3.85
C LYS A 22 -14.94 -14.06 4.11
N HIS A 23 -14.41 -12.99 3.52
CA HIS A 23 -13.03 -12.55 3.69
C HIS A 23 -12.92 -11.03 3.55
N ILE A 24 -12.06 -10.39 4.35
CA ILE A 24 -11.72 -8.97 4.24
C ILE A 24 -10.21 -8.84 4.18
N ASP A 25 -9.70 -8.28 3.10
CA ASP A 25 -8.29 -7.91 2.98
C ASP A 25 -8.13 -6.45 2.56
N LEU A 26 -6.88 -5.99 2.48
CA LEU A 26 -6.57 -4.64 2.02
C LEU A 26 -7.09 -4.45 0.59
N GLY A 27 -8.13 -3.64 0.48
CA GLY A 27 -8.67 -3.18 -0.80
C GLY A 27 -9.79 -4.06 -1.35
N GLU A 28 -10.11 -5.18 -0.71
CA GLU A 28 -11.13 -6.11 -1.20
C GLU A 28 -11.92 -6.76 -0.06
N VAL A 29 -13.18 -7.06 -0.36
CA VAL A 29 -14.10 -7.82 0.50
C VAL A 29 -14.76 -8.87 -0.36
N GLU A 30 -14.72 -10.11 0.11
CA GLU A 30 -15.53 -11.20 -0.44
C GLU A 30 -16.72 -11.42 0.50
N LEU A 31 -17.94 -11.37 -0.02
CA LEU A 31 -19.16 -11.64 0.75
C LEU A 31 -19.56 -13.11 0.62
N ILE A 32 -20.27 -13.62 1.64
CA ILE A 32 -20.76 -15.02 1.62
C ILE A 32 -21.84 -15.21 0.54
N TRP A 33 -22.60 -14.15 0.25
CA TRP A 33 -23.60 -14.10 -0.81
C TRP A 33 -23.47 -12.78 -1.58
N GLU A 34 -24.00 -12.79 -2.80
CA GLU A 34 -24.09 -11.59 -3.62
C GLU A 34 -25.26 -10.72 -3.13
N PRO A 35 -25.03 -9.45 -2.77
CA PRO A 35 -26.08 -8.56 -2.29
C PRO A 35 -27.04 -8.17 -3.42
N TYR A 36 -28.30 -7.92 -3.06
CA TYR A 36 -29.26 -7.34 -3.98
C TYR A 36 -28.87 -5.88 -4.33
N PRO A 37 -29.34 -5.34 -5.47
CA PRO A 37 -28.99 -3.97 -5.89
C PRO A 37 -29.24 -2.90 -4.82
N ASP A 38 -30.38 -2.97 -4.12
CA ASP A 38 -30.72 -2.01 -3.06
C ASP A 38 -29.77 -2.11 -1.84
N GLU A 39 -29.35 -3.33 -1.48
CA GLU A 39 -28.37 -3.57 -0.41
C GLU A 39 -26.99 -3.01 -0.81
N LEU A 40 -26.62 -3.17 -2.08
CA LEU A 40 -25.36 -2.64 -2.62
C LEU A 40 -25.34 -1.11 -2.63
N ASP A 41 -26.46 -0.46 -2.98
CA ASP A 41 -26.57 1.00 -2.96
C ASP A 41 -26.58 1.56 -1.54
N ALA A 42 -27.25 0.89 -0.59
CA ALA A 42 -27.17 1.22 0.83
C ALA A 42 -25.73 1.08 1.36
N LEU A 43 -25.03 0.00 0.99
CA LEU A 43 -23.63 -0.22 1.33
C LEU A 43 -22.72 0.88 0.75
N ARG A 44 -22.91 1.26 -0.52
CA ARG A 44 -22.16 2.37 -1.15
C ARG A 44 -22.30 3.66 -0.36
N GLY A 45 -23.52 4.01 0.05
CA GLY A 45 -23.79 5.18 0.88
C GLY A 45 -23.06 5.11 2.23
N ALA A 46 -23.17 3.99 2.93
CA ALA A 46 -22.56 3.81 4.25
C ALA A 46 -21.02 3.81 4.20
N LEU A 47 -20.42 3.23 3.16
CA LEU A 47 -18.97 3.25 2.94
C LEU A 47 -18.47 4.68 2.66
N ARG A 48 -19.20 5.47 1.85
CA ARG A 48 -18.85 6.87 1.56
C ARG A 48 -18.78 7.74 2.80
N VAL A 49 -19.67 7.54 3.76
CA VAL A 49 -19.64 8.26 5.05
C VAL A 49 -18.35 7.98 5.83
N GLN A 50 -17.77 6.78 5.67
CA GLN A 50 -16.50 6.40 6.29
C GLN A 50 -15.28 6.76 5.43
N GLY A 51 -15.46 7.46 4.30
CA GLY A 51 -14.41 7.83 3.37
C GLY A 51 -13.94 6.70 2.45
N PHE A 52 -14.76 5.66 2.26
CA PHE A 52 -14.49 4.57 1.32
C PHE A 52 -15.39 4.68 0.09
N GLU A 53 -14.89 4.17 -1.03
CA GLU A 53 -15.64 4.08 -2.28
C GLU A 53 -15.62 2.63 -2.79
N LEU A 54 -16.78 2.19 -3.26
CA LEU A 54 -16.95 0.93 -3.97
C LEU A 54 -16.59 1.18 -5.43
N VAL A 55 -15.62 0.43 -5.93
CA VAL A 55 -15.11 0.60 -7.29
C VAL A 55 -15.81 -0.38 -8.22
N ASP A 56 -16.46 0.14 -9.26
CA ASP A 56 -17.11 -0.63 -10.33
C ASP A 56 -16.34 -0.58 -11.66
N ASP A 57 -15.49 0.43 -11.87
CA ASP A 57 -14.61 0.50 -13.03
C ASP A 57 -13.49 -0.57 -12.98
N ARG A 58 -13.36 -1.32 -14.08
CA ARG A 58 -12.45 -2.46 -14.16
C ARG A 58 -10.98 -2.04 -14.07
N GLU A 59 -10.61 -0.89 -14.62
CA GLU A 59 -9.24 -0.38 -14.55
C GLU A 59 -8.91 0.08 -13.13
N ALA A 60 -9.80 0.85 -12.51
CA ALA A 60 -9.68 1.30 -11.14
C ALA A 60 -9.58 0.13 -10.14
N VAL A 61 -10.32 -0.97 -10.36
CA VAL A 61 -10.17 -2.20 -9.57
C VAL A 61 -8.75 -2.78 -9.71
N ILE A 62 -8.20 -2.85 -10.93
CA ILE A 62 -6.82 -3.35 -11.14
C ILE A 62 -5.81 -2.46 -10.42
N ILE A 63 -5.93 -1.13 -10.53
CA ILE A 63 -5.06 -0.17 -9.82
C ILE A 63 -5.15 -0.36 -8.32
N ALA A 64 -6.36 -0.46 -7.76
CA ALA A 64 -6.57 -0.67 -6.34
C ALA A 64 -5.92 -1.97 -5.85
N ARG A 65 -6.02 -3.05 -6.63
CA ARG A 65 -5.39 -4.34 -6.31
C ARG A 65 -3.86 -4.28 -6.41
N ILE A 66 -3.28 -3.59 -7.40
CA ILE A 66 -1.82 -3.37 -7.47
C ILE A 66 -1.34 -2.63 -6.22
N LYS A 67 -2.02 -1.52 -5.85
CA LYS A 67 -1.66 -0.74 -4.66
C LYS A 67 -1.73 -1.58 -3.39
N ALA A 68 -2.82 -2.33 -3.22
CA ALA A 68 -3.00 -3.23 -2.08
C ALA A 68 -1.90 -4.29 -1.98
N ALA A 69 -1.57 -4.93 -3.10
CA ALA A 69 -0.52 -5.95 -3.16
C ALA A 69 0.85 -5.37 -2.77
N VAL A 70 1.20 -4.18 -3.30
CA VAL A 70 2.43 -3.49 -2.95
C VAL A 70 2.48 -3.12 -1.46
N VAL A 71 1.40 -2.57 -0.92
CA VAL A 71 1.33 -2.22 0.52
C VAL A 71 1.47 -3.47 1.39
N LYS A 72 0.77 -4.56 1.04
CA LYS A 72 0.85 -5.84 1.76
C LYS A 72 2.28 -6.39 1.76
N LEU A 73 2.89 -6.45 0.58
CA LEU A 73 4.24 -6.92 0.38
C LEU A 73 5.26 -6.12 1.20
N VAL A 74 5.12 -4.80 1.26
CA VAL A 74 6.09 -3.91 1.94
C VAL A 74 5.89 -3.87 3.46
N HIS A 75 4.64 -3.83 3.93
CA HIS A 75 4.32 -3.51 5.33
C HIS A 75 3.86 -4.71 6.15
N HIS A 76 3.36 -5.77 5.51
CA HIS A 76 2.70 -6.89 6.19
C HIS A 76 3.38 -8.25 6.01
N ASP A 77 4.16 -8.46 4.94
CA ASP A 77 4.85 -9.75 4.70
C ASP A 77 6.14 -9.94 5.54
N GLY A 78 6.22 -9.25 6.70
CA GLY A 78 7.27 -9.40 7.71
C GLY A 78 8.61 -8.77 7.30
N GLU A 79 9.35 -9.45 6.42
CA GLU A 79 10.63 -8.99 5.88
C GLU A 79 10.64 -9.17 4.36
N LEU A 80 10.99 -8.11 3.63
CA LEU A 80 11.31 -8.18 2.20
C LEU A 80 12.65 -8.93 2.03
N LYS A 81 12.66 -10.24 2.28
CA LYS A 81 13.88 -11.06 2.21
C LYS A 81 14.34 -11.17 0.76
N GLY A 82 15.46 -10.55 0.45
CA GLY A 82 16.11 -10.64 -0.86
C GLY A 82 15.50 -9.74 -1.94
N ARG A 83 15.87 -10.02 -3.21
CA ARG A 83 15.44 -9.26 -4.38
C ARG A 83 14.01 -9.66 -4.74
N VAL A 84 13.03 -9.05 -4.08
CA VAL A 84 11.61 -9.30 -4.38
C VAL A 84 11.35 -9.04 -5.86
N LYS A 85 10.84 -10.07 -6.54
CA LYS A 85 10.48 -10.01 -7.96
C LYS A 85 9.07 -9.45 -8.09
N LEU A 86 8.96 -8.13 -7.93
CA LEU A 86 7.68 -7.41 -7.92
C LEU A 86 6.81 -7.75 -9.14
N GLY A 87 7.40 -7.82 -10.32
CA GLY A 87 6.68 -8.16 -11.55
C GLY A 87 6.08 -9.58 -11.51
N GLU A 88 6.87 -10.60 -11.17
CA GLU A 88 6.39 -11.98 -11.05
C GLU A 88 5.28 -12.09 -9.99
N HIS A 89 5.43 -11.40 -8.85
CA HIS A 89 4.43 -11.39 -7.79
C HIS A 89 3.09 -10.78 -8.25
N LEU A 90 3.12 -9.61 -8.89
CA LEU A 90 1.92 -8.95 -9.37
C LEU A 90 1.27 -9.70 -10.52
N SER A 91 2.06 -10.25 -11.45
CA SER A 91 1.52 -11.06 -12.54
C SER A 91 0.81 -12.32 -12.04
N ALA A 92 1.41 -13.01 -11.07
CA ALA A 92 0.82 -14.21 -10.46
C ALA A 92 -0.49 -13.88 -9.71
N LEU A 93 -0.52 -12.77 -8.96
CA LEU A 93 -1.69 -12.38 -8.17
C LEU A 93 -2.87 -11.88 -9.02
N LEU A 94 -2.57 -11.18 -10.11
CA LEU A 94 -3.58 -10.54 -10.96
C LEU A 94 -3.90 -11.34 -12.22
N HIS A 95 -3.19 -12.45 -12.45
CA HIS A 95 -3.29 -13.29 -13.66
C HIS A 95 -3.17 -12.47 -14.95
N LYS A 96 -2.20 -11.56 -14.99
CA LYS A 96 -1.97 -10.60 -16.08
C LYS A 96 -0.49 -10.38 -16.31
N GLU A 97 -0.14 -10.05 -17.55
CA GLU A 97 1.24 -9.69 -17.89
C GLU A 97 1.65 -8.37 -17.24
N TYR A 98 2.87 -8.34 -16.67
CA TYR A 98 3.38 -7.18 -15.94
C TYR A 98 3.45 -5.91 -16.78
N SER A 99 3.77 -6.04 -18.08
CA SER A 99 3.83 -4.92 -19.01
C SER A 99 2.50 -4.17 -19.10
N GLY A 100 1.39 -4.90 -19.20
CA GLY A 100 0.05 -4.32 -19.22
C GLY A 100 -0.34 -3.68 -17.89
N LEU A 101 0.01 -4.32 -16.78
CA LEU A 101 -0.20 -3.75 -15.44
C LEU A 101 0.58 -2.44 -15.25
N SER A 102 1.85 -2.42 -15.65
CA SER A 102 2.73 -1.25 -15.51
C SER A 102 2.29 -0.09 -16.40
N ALA A 103 1.89 -0.37 -17.64
CA ALA A 103 1.35 0.64 -18.55
C ALA A 103 0.07 1.28 -17.99
N LEU A 104 -0.90 0.44 -17.56
CA LEU A 104 -2.15 0.93 -16.97
C LEU A 104 -1.89 1.76 -15.70
N PHE A 105 -1.04 1.26 -14.81
CA PHE A 105 -0.71 1.97 -13.58
C PHE A 105 -0.07 3.33 -13.85
N THR A 106 0.88 3.39 -14.78
CA THR A 106 1.55 4.65 -15.14
C THR A 106 0.57 5.63 -15.76
N GLN A 107 -0.36 5.16 -16.61
CA GLN A 107 -1.39 5.99 -17.21
C GLN A 107 -2.31 6.63 -16.15
N VAL A 108 -2.72 5.86 -15.14
CA VAL A 108 -3.68 6.33 -14.12
C VAL A 108 -3.00 7.12 -13.00
N GLU A 109 -1.83 6.69 -12.53
CA GLU A 109 -1.17 7.25 -11.34
C GLU A 109 -0.06 8.26 -11.67
N GLY A 110 0.36 8.34 -12.94
CA GLY A 110 1.45 9.22 -13.38
C GLY A 110 2.86 8.78 -12.96
N ILE A 111 2.99 7.65 -12.25
CA ILE A 111 4.26 7.05 -11.83
C ILE A 111 4.26 5.55 -12.11
N THR A 112 5.43 4.94 -12.25
CA THR A 112 5.51 3.49 -12.47
C THR A 112 5.23 2.69 -11.19
N ILE A 113 4.89 1.42 -11.34
CA ILE A 113 4.70 0.50 -10.21
C ILE A 113 5.98 0.39 -9.37
N GLU A 114 7.16 0.38 -10.00
CA GLU A 114 8.46 0.33 -9.31
C GLU A 114 8.72 1.60 -8.49
N GLN A 115 8.35 2.77 -9.03
CA GLN A 115 8.44 4.03 -8.29
C GLN A 115 7.50 4.02 -7.09
N TYR A 116 6.26 3.58 -7.27
CA TYR A 116 5.31 3.42 -6.17
C TYR A 116 5.80 2.42 -5.11
N PHE A 117 6.35 1.29 -5.52
CA PHE A 117 6.96 0.30 -4.63
C PHE A 117 8.13 0.87 -3.84
N LEU A 118 9.01 1.64 -4.48
CA LEU A 118 10.10 2.34 -3.80
C LEU A 118 9.58 3.36 -2.77
N LEU A 119 8.55 4.14 -3.12
CA LEU A 119 7.92 5.09 -2.20
C LEU A 119 7.37 4.38 -0.96
N GLN A 120 6.64 3.27 -1.14
CA GLN A 120 6.13 2.49 -0.01
C GLN A 120 7.26 1.94 0.88
N ARG A 121 8.36 1.47 0.28
CA ARG A 121 9.54 1.01 1.04
C ARG A 121 10.18 2.13 1.86
N LEU A 122 10.19 3.37 1.34
CA LEU A 122 10.67 4.51 2.10
C LEU A 122 9.72 4.92 3.22
N GLU A 123 8.40 4.84 3.02
CA GLU A 123 7.44 5.01 4.11
C GLU A 123 7.70 3.98 5.22
N ARG A 124 7.93 2.72 4.86
CA ARG A 124 8.30 1.68 5.82
C ARG A 124 9.59 2.01 6.59
N VAL A 125 10.61 2.55 5.92
CA VAL A 125 11.85 3.01 6.57
C VAL A 125 11.55 4.11 7.60
N LYS A 126 10.71 5.10 7.26
CA LYS A 126 10.35 6.18 8.18
C LYS A 126 9.66 5.64 9.42
N GLU A 127 8.74 4.68 9.26
CA GLU A 127 8.10 4.00 10.38
C GLU A 127 9.11 3.29 11.29
N LEU A 128 9.99 2.46 10.71
CA LEU A 128 10.99 1.71 11.46
C LEU A 128 11.98 2.63 12.20
N ILE A 129 12.37 3.76 11.59
CA ILE A 129 13.18 4.77 12.26
C ILE A 129 12.44 5.37 13.46
N LYS A 130 11.15 5.66 13.31
CA LYS A 130 10.31 6.25 14.37
C LYS A 130 10.12 5.31 15.56
N TYR A 131 10.00 3.99 15.32
CA TYR A 131 9.98 3.01 16.41
C TYR A 131 11.31 3.00 17.20
N GLY A 132 12.43 3.28 16.55
CA GLY A 132 13.71 3.54 17.22
C GLY A 132 14.49 2.31 17.70
N GLU A 133 13.90 1.12 17.59
CA GLU A 133 14.46 -0.15 18.11
C GLU A 133 15.51 -0.80 17.19
N LEU A 134 15.62 -0.36 15.94
CA LEU A 134 16.47 -0.99 14.92
C LEU A 134 17.68 -0.13 14.54
N THR A 135 18.78 -0.81 14.19
CA THR A 135 19.94 -0.24 13.53
C THR A 135 19.64 0.08 12.07
N MET A 136 20.41 0.99 11.45
CA MET A 136 20.20 1.34 10.05
C MET A 136 20.43 0.16 9.09
N SER A 137 21.29 -0.80 9.48
CA SER A 137 21.51 -2.04 8.74
C SER A 137 20.27 -2.93 8.74
N GLU A 138 19.66 -3.15 9.92
CA GLU A 138 18.42 -3.92 10.03
C GLU A 138 17.27 -3.25 9.30
N ILE A 139 17.17 -1.92 9.37
CA ILE A 139 16.15 -1.15 8.63
C ILE A 139 16.34 -1.33 7.12
N ALA A 140 17.56 -1.22 6.62
CA ALA A 140 17.85 -1.43 5.20
C ALA A 140 17.47 -2.85 4.77
N HIS A 141 17.85 -3.87 5.55
CA HIS A 141 17.52 -5.26 5.28
C HIS A 141 16.01 -5.51 5.28
N ARG A 142 15.29 -5.11 6.33
CA ARG A 142 13.84 -5.32 6.46
C ARG A 142 13.03 -4.60 5.38
N ALA A 143 13.48 -3.41 4.98
CA ALA A 143 12.88 -2.67 3.88
C ALA A 143 13.40 -3.11 2.49
N GLY A 144 14.14 -4.23 2.39
CA GLY A 144 14.55 -4.87 1.13
C GLY A 144 15.66 -4.16 0.37
N PHE A 145 16.43 -3.27 1.00
CA PHE A 145 17.56 -2.58 0.37
C PHE A 145 18.81 -3.46 0.42
N SER A 146 19.56 -3.48 -0.68
CA SER A 146 20.79 -4.28 -0.79
C SER A 146 21.91 -3.83 0.15
N SER A 147 21.88 -2.58 0.61
CA SER A 147 22.84 -2.05 1.59
C SER A 147 22.32 -0.77 2.24
N VAL A 148 22.92 -0.38 3.36
CA VAL A 148 22.68 0.93 4.00
C VAL A 148 23.03 2.08 3.06
N ALA A 149 24.04 1.93 2.21
CA ALA A 149 24.40 2.92 1.20
C ALA A 149 23.30 3.07 0.14
N HIS A 150 22.77 1.96 -0.36
CA HIS A 150 21.65 1.98 -1.31
C HIS A 150 20.41 2.65 -0.68
N LEU A 151 20.05 2.26 0.55
CA LEU A 151 18.99 2.93 1.30
C LEU A 151 19.24 4.44 1.40
N SER A 152 20.43 4.84 1.84
CA SER A 152 20.76 6.25 2.09
C SER A 152 20.68 7.09 0.82
N THR A 153 21.14 6.56 -0.31
CA THR A 153 21.04 7.22 -1.62
C THR A 153 19.59 7.41 -2.05
N GLN A 154 18.76 6.37 -1.99
CA GLN A 154 17.35 6.46 -2.39
C GLN A 154 16.56 7.38 -1.45
N PHE A 155 16.77 7.24 -0.15
CA PHE A 155 16.09 8.04 0.86
C PHE A 155 16.46 9.52 0.70
N LYS A 156 17.75 9.86 0.50
CA LYS A 156 18.16 11.25 0.26
C LYS A 156 17.64 11.80 -1.06
N LYS A 157 17.67 11.01 -2.14
CA LYS A 157 17.14 11.42 -3.44
C LYS A 157 15.67 11.84 -3.34
N LEU A 158 14.86 11.10 -2.58
CA LEU A 158 13.42 11.30 -2.51
C LEU A 158 12.96 12.20 -1.35
N THR A 159 13.66 12.20 -0.21
CA THR A 159 13.30 13.01 0.97
C THR A 159 14.08 14.32 1.09
N GLY A 160 15.21 14.45 0.38
CA GLY A 160 16.17 15.55 0.52
C GLY A 160 17.16 15.40 1.68
N MET A 161 17.07 14.36 2.51
CA MET A 161 17.95 14.15 3.67
C MET A 161 18.34 12.68 3.86
N THR A 162 19.35 12.38 4.65
CA THR A 162 19.74 10.98 4.93
C THR A 162 18.82 10.35 5.98
N PRO A 163 18.69 9.01 6.02
CA PRO A 163 17.94 8.31 7.08
C PRO A 163 18.42 8.66 8.49
N THR A 164 19.73 8.82 8.69
CA THR A 164 20.32 9.20 9.97
C THR A 164 19.96 10.62 10.39
N ALA A 165 19.97 11.57 9.44
CA ALA A 165 19.52 12.94 9.70
C ALA A 165 18.04 12.95 10.08
N PHE A 166 17.20 12.18 9.37
CA PHE A 166 15.79 12.01 9.70
C PHE A 166 15.58 11.42 11.11
N LYS A 167 16.37 10.41 11.50
CA LYS A 167 16.36 9.83 12.86
C LYS A 167 16.69 10.88 13.93
N GLY A 168 17.69 11.72 13.69
CA GLY A 168 18.12 12.78 14.61
C GLY A 168 17.08 13.89 14.84
N MET A 169 16.12 14.07 13.93
CA MET A 169 15.05 15.07 14.04
C MET A 169 13.86 14.61 14.90
N GLY A 170 13.95 13.46 15.58
CA GLY A 170 12.89 12.96 16.45
C GLY A 170 11.65 12.44 15.71
N GLY A 171 11.75 12.09 14.42
CA GLY A 171 10.64 11.55 13.65
C GLY A 171 9.49 12.54 13.41
N GLY A 172 9.76 13.85 13.54
CA GLY A 172 8.78 14.92 13.32
C GLY A 172 8.31 15.02 11.87
N ARG A 173 7.00 15.27 11.71
CA ARG A 173 6.26 15.37 10.42
C ARG A 173 7.04 16.15 9.36
N LEU A 174 7.49 15.45 8.32
CA LEU A 174 7.89 16.09 7.07
C LEU A 174 6.62 16.50 6.29
N PRO A 175 6.56 17.70 5.71
CA PRO A 175 5.45 18.09 4.86
C PRO A 175 5.33 17.14 3.65
N TRP A 176 4.13 16.61 3.44
CA TRP A 176 3.78 15.76 2.28
C TRP A 176 3.92 16.53 0.95
N THR A 177 4.00 17.85 0.98
CA THR A 177 3.99 18.74 -0.19
C THR A 177 5.28 18.74 -1.02
N ARG A 178 6.36 18.08 -0.58
CA ARG A 178 7.62 18.02 -1.34
C ARG A 178 7.70 16.83 -2.32
N TRP A 179 6.64 16.05 -2.46
CA TRP A 179 6.64 14.73 -3.10
C TRP A 179 5.79 14.64 -4.38
N ALA A 180 5.10 15.72 -4.75
CA ALA A 180 4.41 15.87 -6.02
C ALA A 180 5.08 17.01 -6.79
N GLY A 181 6.13 16.67 -7.53
CA GLY A 181 6.82 17.56 -8.46
C GLY A 181 7.29 16.75 -9.65
#